data_AF-A0A8C3GKX5-F1
#
_entry.id   AF-A0A8C3GKX5-F1
#
_cell.length_a   1.000
_cell.length_b   1.000
_cell.length_c   1.000
_cell.angle_alpha   90.00
_cell.angle_beta   90.00
_cell.angle_gamma   90.00
#
_symmetry.space_group_name_H-M   'P 1'
#
loop_
_entity.id
_entity.type
_entity.pdbx_description
1 polymer ?
#
loop_
_entity_poly.entity_id
_entity_poly.type
_entity_poly.pdbx_seq_one_letter_code
_entity_poly.pdbx_strand_id
1 'polypeptide(L)'
;MFTTTSRPQADPPRSLPSPSSPHAPMPPPPAPSSPVPPPGGPAHAQHRGQPPSPPARCQPRPCPRPADMNYSRFITTVSAARKGSPIRLLTELMQRSPPSLISLAGGAPNPNVFPFKKATVAIGHGNAVEIGEDLMKRALQYSASAGIPELLSWLKNFQRNLHNPPTANYSPERGQMEVCVTTGSQEGLCKVFEMLINPGDNILLDAPTYAGTLAALRPLGCNIINVPSDQHGIIPNALKEILSAWSPEDIKSHSHSLPKFLYTIPNGCNPTGNSLTAERKKEIYQLARKYDFLIIEDDPYYFLQFEKPWAPTFLSMDLDGRVIRTDSFSKILSSGLRIGFLTGPKPLIDRVILHIQVSTMHTSTFTQIMISQLLQQWGEKGFLEHIDRVVEFYKTQRDAMLVAADKWLKGLAEWYPPAAGMFLWIKIKGVSDTEQLIMEKALQKEVLLVPGRAFNINSSEPSSYVRASFSLSSPAQMDLVSERIFIFFLLSFQEQFLTLTMFPYF
;
A
#
# COMPACT_ATOMS: atom_id res chain seq x y z
N MET A 1 9.38 4.32 58.73
CA MET A 1 9.44 2.91 59.20
C MET A 1 10.02 2.06 58.09
N PHE A 2 10.81 1.04 58.47
CA PHE A 2 11.57 0.07 57.65
C PHE A 2 13.04 0.39 57.34
N THR A 3 13.83 0.19 58.40
CA THR A 3 15.03 -0.67 58.52
C THR A 3 15.82 -1.10 57.28
N THR A 4 17.11 -0.77 57.36
CA THR A 4 18.35 -1.41 56.88
C THR A 4 18.34 -2.94 56.73
N THR A 5 19.09 -3.46 55.76
CA THR A 5 20.24 -4.40 55.96
C THR A 5 21.04 -4.61 54.67
N SER A 6 22.33 -4.93 54.86
CA SER A 6 23.41 -4.93 53.89
C SER A 6 24.12 -6.30 53.80
N ARG A 7 24.65 -6.62 52.60
CA ARG A 7 25.74 -7.57 52.24
C ARG A 7 25.45 -9.10 52.24
N PRO A 8 26.26 -9.96 51.56
CA PRO A 8 27.50 -9.73 50.77
C PRO A 8 27.57 -10.41 49.36
N GLN A 9 28.65 -10.07 48.64
CA GLN A 9 29.19 -10.69 47.42
C GLN A 9 29.60 -12.17 47.61
N ALA A 10 29.52 -12.96 46.53
CA ALA A 10 30.20 -14.25 46.39
C ALA A 10 30.88 -14.34 45.01
N ASP A 11 32.10 -14.87 45.01
CA ASP A 11 33.07 -15.01 43.91
C ASP A 11 32.68 -16.04 42.83
N PRO A 12 33.31 -16.01 41.63
CA PRO A 12 32.98 -16.86 40.50
C PRO A 12 33.74 -18.19 40.53
N PRO A 13 33.22 -19.28 39.93
CA PRO A 13 33.97 -20.52 39.79
C PRO A 13 34.98 -20.48 38.61
N ARG A 14 36.17 -20.98 38.89
CA ARG A 14 37.31 -21.17 37.99
C ARG A 14 37.09 -22.30 36.96
N SER A 15 37.72 -22.10 35.81
CA SER A 15 38.00 -22.99 34.68
C SER A 15 38.83 -24.25 35.01
N LEU A 16 38.73 -25.29 34.17
CA LEU A 16 39.77 -26.24 33.66
C LEU A 16 39.10 -27.29 32.72
N PRO A 17 39.82 -28.06 31.86
CA PRO A 17 40.48 -27.68 30.60
C PRO A 17 39.98 -28.48 29.35
N SER A 18 40.53 -28.12 28.18
CA SER A 18 40.33 -28.58 26.79
C SER A 18 40.40 -30.11 26.52
N PRO A 19 39.96 -30.60 25.33
CA PRO A 19 40.96 -30.77 24.25
C PRO A 19 40.46 -30.57 22.78
N SER A 20 41.37 -30.00 21.97
CA SER A 20 41.68 -30.29 20.55
C SER A 20 40.58 -30.53 19.48
N SER A 21 40.47 -29.59 18.54
CA SER A 21 40.23 -29.84 17.09
C SER A 21 41.51 -30.41 16.42
N PRO A 22 41.53 -30.96 15.18
CA PRO A 22 40.64 -30.65 14.04
C PRO A 22 40.24 -31.81 13.10
N HIS A 23 39.15 -31.65 12.35
CA HIS A 23 38.95 -32.35 11.07
C HIS A 23 38.34 -31.39 10.04
N ALA A 24 39.13 -31.12 9.00
CA ALA A 24 38.70 -30.44 7.78
C ALA A 24 37.97 -31.44 6.85
N PRO A 25 36.91 -31.04 6.12
CA PRO A 25 36.33 -31.86 5.08
C PRO A 25 37.04 -31.67 3.73
N MET A 26 37.32 -32.79 3.07
CA MET A 26 37.93 -32.88 1.73
C MET A 26 37.00 -32.38 0.60
N PRO A 27 37.54 -31.92 -0.55
CA PRO A 27 36.77 -31.42 -1.68
C PRO A 27 36.14 -32.56 -2.51
N PRO A 28 35.06 -32.27 -3.27
CA PRO A 28 34.37 -33.27 -4.10
C PRO A 28 35.13 -33.59 -5.41
N PRO A 29 34.92 -34.77 -6.00
CA PRO A 29 35.54 -35.19 -7.25
C PRO A 29 34.91 -34.51 -8.50
N PRO A 30 35.62 -34.46 -9.64
CA PRO A 30 35.19 -33.71 -10.82
C PRO A 30 34.10 -34.44 -11.63
N ALA A 31 33.32 -33.66 -12.37
CA ALA A 31 32.19 -34.10 -13.20
C ALA A 31 32.62 -34.89 -14.45
N PRO A 32 31.82 -35.88 -14.90
CA PRO A 32 32.07 -36.57 -16.17
C PRO A 32 31.58 -35.77 -17.38
N SER A 33 32.35 -35.90 -18.45
CA SER A 33 32.27 -35.26 -19.77
C SER A 33 31.05 -35.63 -20.61
N SER A 34 30.62 -34.67 -21.44
CA SER A 34 29.55 -34.76 -22.44
C SER A 34 29.81 -35.81 -23.54
N PRO A 35 28.79 -36.50 -24.07
CA PRO A 35 28.92 -37.28 -25.29
C PRO A 35 28.65 -36.46 -26.56
N VAL A 36 29.54 -36.64 -27.53
CA VAL A 36 29.55 -36.16 -28.92
C VAL A 36 28.44 -36.87 -29.74
N PRO A 37 27.77 -36.22 -30.70
CA PRO A 37 26.76 -36.86 -31.54
C PRO A 37 27.40 -37.61 -32.73
N PRO A 38 26.81 -38.72 -33.23
CA PRO A 38 27.27 -39.37 -34.45
C PRO A 38 26.68 -38.71 -35.72
N PRO A 39 27.33 -38.89 -36.89
CA PRO A 39 27.13 -38.08 -38.08
C PRO A 39 25.98 -38.57 -38.98
N GLY A 40 25.45 -37.66 -39.79
CA GLY A 40 24.46 -37.96 -40.83
C GLY A 40 25.06 -38.58 -42.09
N GLY A 41 24.23 -39.34 -42.80
CA GLY A 41 24.47 -39.87 -44.15
C GLY A 41 23.20 -40.59 -44.68
N PRO A 42 22.97 -40.65 -46.01
CA PRO A 42 21.64 -40.41 -46.56
C PRO A 42 20.93 -41.60 -47.25
N ALA A 43 19.62 -41.39 -47.45
CA ALA A 43 18.79 -41.72 -48.63
C ALA A 43 17.95 -43.02 -48.73
N HIS A 44 16.72 -42.76 -49.22
CA HIS A 44 15.79 -43.58 -50.02
C HIS A 44 14.64 -44.40 -49.38
N ALA A 45 13.46 -43.76 -49.42
CA ALA A 45 12.18 -44.18 -50.01
C ALA A 45 11.44 -45.43 -49.48
N GLN A 46 10.18 -45.22 -49.05
CA GLN A 46 8.99 -45.80 -49.70
C GLN A 46 7.66 -45.25 -49.15
N HIS A 47 6.74 -44.99 -50.07
CA HIS A 47 5.38 -44.50 -49.86
C HIS A 47 4.47 -45.49 -49.12
N ARG A 48 3.77 -45.02 -48.06
CA ARG A 48 2.41 -45.46 -47.69
C ARG A 48 1.60 -44.28 -47.16
N GLY A 49 0.38 -44.10 -47.67
CA GLY A 49 -0.46 -42.93 -47.46
C GLY A 49 -0.96 -42.75 -46.03
N GLN A 50 -1.01 -41.48 -45.59
CA GLN A 50 -1.65 -41.03 -44.36
C GLN A 50 -3.02 -40.40 -44.66
N PRO A 51 -4.02 -40.52 -43.77
CA PRO A 51 -5.30 -39.86 -43.90
C PRO A 51 -5.17 -38.33 -43.70
N PRO A 52 -6.10 -37.51 -44.22
CA PRO A 52 -5.98 -36.06 -44.20
C PRO A 52 -5.98 -35.52 -42.77
N SER A 53 -5.04 -34.60 -42.51
CA SER A 53 -4.92 -33.87 -41.25
C SER A 53 -6.16 -33.02 -40.97
N PRO A 54 -6.60 -32.88 -39.71
CA PRO A 54 -7.71 -31.98 -39.37
C PRO A 54 -7.33 -30.52 -39.67
N PRO A 55 -8.31 -29.65 -39.99
CA PRO A 55 -8.03 -28.27 -40.35
C PRO A 55 -7.29 -27.57 -39.21
N ALA A 56 -6.25 -26.82 -39.58
CA ALA A 56 -5.46 -26.02 -38.67
C ALA A 56 -6.39 -25.19 -37.78
N ARG A 57 -6.33 -25.42 -36.46
CA ARG A 57 -6.94 -24.52 -35.47
C ARG A 57 -6.44 -23.11 -35.81
N CYS A 58 -7.36 -22.21 -36.13
CA CYS A 58 -7.07 -20.79 -36.21
C CYS A 58 -6.37 -20.40 -34.91
N GLN A 59 -5.07 -20.09 -35.00
CA GLN A 59 -4.39 -19.43 -33.90
C GLN A 59 -5.16 -18.13 -33.62
N PRO A 60 -5.47 -17.82 -32.36
CA PRO A 60 -6.06 -16.53 -32.05
C PRO A 60 -5.14 -15.45 -32.63
N ARG A 61 -5.70 -14.55 -33.43
CA ARG A 61 -4.96 -13.38 -33.93
C ARG A 61 -4.30 -12.73 -32.70
N PRO A 62 -2.99 -12.45 -32.72
CA PRO A 62 -2.37 -11.72 -31.62
C PRO A 62 -3.16 -10.42 -31.43
N CYS A 63 -3.61 -10.17 -30.20
CA CYS A 63 -4.20 -8.88 -29.85
C CYS A 63 -3.28 -7.77 -30.36
N PRO A 64 -3.82 -6.66 -30.91
CA PRO A 64 -3.01 -5.52 -31.29
C PRO A 64 -2.08 -5.16 -30.13
N ARG A 65 -0.77 -5.07 -30.41
CA ARG A 65 0.23 -4.70 -29.40
C ARG A 65 -0.20 -3.35 -28.79
N PRO A 66 -0.25 -3.20 -27.45
CA PRO A 66 -0.59 -1.92 -26.83
C PRO A 66 0.38 -0.84 -27.33
N ALA A 67 -0.15 0.32 -27.71
CA ALA A 67 0.67 1.50 -28.00
C ALA A 67 1.47 1.88 -26.74
N ASP A 68 2.72 2.32 -26.92
CA ASP A 68 3.57 2.70 -25.80
C ASP A 68 3.00 3.94 -25.08
N MET A 69 2.98 3.92 -23.75
CA MET A 69 2.45 5.02 -22.93
C MET A 69 3.30 6.28 -23.08
N ASN A 70 2.66 7.42 -23.33
CA ASN A 70 3.32 8.72 -23.29
C ASN A 70 3.28 9.31 -21.86
N TYR A 71 4.23 8.92 -21.02
CA TYR A 71 4.29 9.39 -19.63
C TYR A 71 4.47 10.91 -19.50
N SER A 72 5.09 11.58 -20.48
CA SER A 72 5.36 13.02 -20.41
C SER A 72 4.09 13.87 -20.28
N ARG A 73 2.96 13.39 -20.82
CA ARG A 73 1.64 14.01 -20.68
C ARG A 73 1.22 14.19 -19.21
N PHE A 74 1.58 13.24 -18.36
CA PHE A 74 1.13 13.21 -16.97
C PHE A 74 2.01 14.05 -16.05
N ILE A 75 3.26 14.30 -16.45
CA ILE A 75 4.28 14.93 -15.61
C ILE A 75 4.10 16.46 -15.57
N THR A 76 4.17 17.04 -14.37
CA THR A 76 4.10 18.51 -14.18
C THR A 76 5.36 19.20 -14.71
N THR A 77 5.27 20.51 -14.97
CA THR A 77 6.45 21.30 -15.37
C THR A 77 7.54 21.26 -14.28
N VAL A 78 7.15 21.35 -13.00
CA VAL A 78 8.07 21.24 -11.86
C VAL A 78 8.75 19.89 -11.86
N SER A 79 7.99 18.81 -12.03
CA SER A 79 8.55 17.47 -12.13
C SER A 79 9.50 17.43 -13.33
N ALA A 80 9.06 17.68 -14.56
CA ALA A 80 9.92 17.64 -15.75
C ALA A 80 11.25 18.41 -15.60
N ALA A 81 11.25 19.53 -14.86
CA ALA A 81 12.46 20.31 -14.57
C ALA A 81 13.42 19.68 -13.53
N ARG A 82 12.97 18.79 -12.64
CA ARG A 82 13.86 18.12 -11.67
C ARG A 82 14.84 17.21 -12.40
N LYS A 83 16.12 17.34 -12.04
CA LYS A 83 17.23 16.51 -12.51
C LYS A 83 17.87 15.80 -11.32
N GLY A 84 18.48 14.65 -11.57
CA GLY A 84 19.26 13.95 -10.54
C GLY A 84 20.39 14.84 -10.03
N SER A 85 20.60 14.85 -8.72
CA SER A 85 21.73 15.57 -8.13
C SER A 85 23.05 14.91 -8.54
N PRO A 86 24.02 15.66 -9.11
CA PRO A 86 25.31 15.11 -9.49
C PRO A 86 26.05 14.42 -8.33
N ILE A 87 25.88 14.93 -7.11
CA ILE A 87 26.52 14.38 -5.91
C ILE A 87 25.78 13.13 -5.41
N ARG A 88 24.46 13.01 -5.65
CA ARG A 88 23.70 11.82 -5.25
C ARG A 88 24.04 10.60 -6.11
N LEU A 89 24.37 10.81 -7.37
CA LEU A 89 24.93 9.75 -8.22
C LEU A 89 26.22 9.18 -7.62
N LEU A 90 27.00 9.98 -6.87
CA LEU A 90 28.19 9.49 -6.17
C LEU A 90 27.84 8.55 -5.02
N THR A 91 26.72 8.75 -4.32
CA THR A 91 26.27 7.82 -3.26
C THR A 91 25.96 6.44 -3.85
N GLU A 92 25.24 6.40 -4.97
CA GLU A 92 24.95 5.15 -5.69
C GLU A 92 26.22 4.50 -6.24
N LEU A 93 27.13 5.31 -6.78
CA LEU A 93 28.43 4.84 -7.27
C LEU A 93 29.26 4.25 -6.11
N MET A 94 29.33 4.93 -4.97
CA MET A 94 30.04 4.45 -3.78
C MET A 94 29.46 3.12 -3.28
N GLN A 95 28.14 2.95 -3.29
CA GLN A 95 27.50 1.68 -2.91
C GLN A 95 27.84 0.52 -3.84
N ARG A 96 28.08 0.80 -5.12
CA ARG A 96 28.43 -0.21 -6.15
C ARG A 96 29.93 -0.38 -6.35
N SER A 97 30.74 0.46 -5.71
CA SER A 97 32.20 0.45 -5.83
C SER A 97 32.82 -0.62 -4.94
N PRO A 98 34.02 -1.12 -5.28
CA PRO A 98 34.71 -2.08 -4.43
C PRO A 98 35.08 -1.45 -3.08
N PRO A 99 35.19 -2.23 -1.99
CA PRO A 99 35.60 -1.73 -0.67
C PRO A 99 36.98 -1.06 -0.65
N SER A 100 37.83 -1.34 -1.65
CA SER A 100 39.14 -0.71 -1.84
C SER A 100 39.07 0.73 -2.38
N LEU A 101 37.89 1.21 -2.80
CA LEU A 101 37.72 2.60 -3.23
C LEU A 101 37.97 3.55 -2.06
N ILE A 102 39.00 4.38 -2.20
CA ILE A 102 39.23 5.53 -1.31
C ILE A 102 38.46 6.71 -1.88
N SER A 103 37.40 7.14 -1.20
CA SER A 103 36.58 8.29 -1.60
C SER A 103 36.86 9.50 -0.72
N LEU A 104 37.23 10.62 -1.35
CA LEU A 104 37.30 11.95 -0.74
C LEU A 104 36.17 12.87 -1.25
N ALA A 105 35.19 12.31 -1.98
CA ALA A 105 34.19 13.08 -2.71
C ALA A 105 32.90 13.35 -1.92
N GLY A 106 32.57 12.50 -0.96
CA GLY A 106 31.31 12.55 -0.23
C GLY A 106 31.34 13.45 1.01
N GLY A 107 30.24 14.14 1.29
CA GLY A 107 30.01 14.88 2.55
C GLY A 107 29.41 14.02 3.67
N ALA A 108 29.63 12.71 3.65
CA ALA A 108 29.07 11.78 4.63
C ALA A 108 29.88 11.82 5.94
N PRO A 109 29.23 11.88 7.12
CA PRO A 109 29.95 11.86 8.40
C PRO A 109 30.64 10.51 8.63
N ASN A 110 31.78 10.52 9.33
CA ASN A 110 32.55 9.32 9.63
C ASN A 110 31.74 8.37 10.54
N PRO A 111 31.42 7.14 10.11
CA PRO A 111 30.55 6.25 10.89
C PRO A 111 31.16 5.78 12.23
N ASN A 112 32.47 5.96 12.43
CA ASN A 112 33.12 5.59 13.70
C ASN A 112 32.73 6.51 14.87
N VAL A 113 32.29 7.75 14.59
CA VAL A 113 31.83 8.69 15.62
C VAL A 113 30.34 8.53 15.97
N PHE A 114 29.62 7.63 15.28
CA PHE A 114 28.22 7.37 15.62
C PHE A 114 28.11 6.70 17.01
N PRO A 115 27.21 7.17 17.89
CA PRO A 115 27.16 6.73 19.28
C PRO A 115 26.47 5.37 19.47
N PHE A 116 25.77 4.85 18.46
CA PHE A 116 25.10 3.56 18.51
C PHE A 116 25.94 2.50 17.81
N LYS A 117 26.27 1.42 18.52
CA LYS A 117 27.14 0.36 18.02
C LYS A 117 26.40 -0.89 17.58
N LYS A 118 25.36 -1.31 18.29
CA LYS A 118 24.58 -2.50 17.97
C LYS A 118 23.16 -2.37 18.48
N ALA A 119 22.24 -3.16 17.93
CA ALA A 119 20.88 -3.29 18.43
C ALA A 119 20.38 -4.72 18.28
N THR A 120 19.55 -5.14 19.22
CA THR A 120 18.82 -6.42 19.17
C THR A 120 17.35 -6.10 19.37
N VAL A 121 16.50 -6.54 18.45
CA VAL A 121 15.05 -6.33 18.53
C VAL A 121 14.37 -7.69 18.66
N ALA A 122 13.77 -7.93 19.83
CA ALA A 122 12.98 -9.13 20.07
C ALA A 122 11.72 -9.11 19.20
N ILE A 123 11.42 -10.24 18.54
CA ILE A 123 10.24 -10.42 17.69
C ILE A 123 9.30 -11.37 18.42
N GLY A 124 7.99 -11.04 18.47
CA GLY A 124 7.00 -11.85 19.19
C GLY A 124 6.89 -13.29 18.68
N HIS A 125 7.20 -13.51 17.39
CA HIS A 125 7.24 -14.84 16.77
C HIS A 125 8.50 -14.97 15.89
N GLY A 126 9.47 -15.74 16.33
CA GLY A 126 10.71 -16.03 15.61
C GLY A 126 11.96 -15.52 16.34
N ASN A 127 13.10 -15.53 15.63
CA ASN A 127 14.36 -15.04 16.17
C ASN A 127 14.38 -13.51 16.23
N ALA A 128 15.15 -12.98 17.17
CA ALA A 128 15.42 -11.55 17.26
C ALA A 128 16.16 -11.04 16.02
N VAL A 129 15.89 -9.79 15.64
CA VAL A 129 16.67 -9.09 14.61
C VAL A 129 17.93 -8.52 15.25
N GLU A 130 19.08 -8.97 14.78
CA GLU A 130 20.40 -8.54 15.26
C GLU A 130 21.06 -7.56 14.28
N ILE A 131 21.48 -6.40 14.78
CA ILE A 131 22.21 -5.39 14.03
C ILE A 131 23.59 -5.22 14.67
N GLY A 132 24.60 -5.88 14.10
CA GLY A 132 26.01 -5.77 14.50
C GLY A 132 26.65 -4.42 14.11
N GLU A 133 27.92 -4.21 14.48
CA GLU A 133 28.57 -2.91 14.36
C GLU A 133 28.66 -2.36 12.93
N ASP A 134 29.12 -3.17 11.97
CA ASP A 134 29.25 -2.71 10.58
C ASP A 134 27.88 -2.44 9.94
N LEU A 135 26.88 -3.25 10.28
CA LEU A 135 25.52 -3.04 9.80
C LEU A 135 24.89 -1.81 10.46
N MET A 136 25.18 -1.53 11.73
CA MET A 136 24.75 -0.32 12.42
C MET A 136 25.36 0.93 11.79
N LYS A 137 26.65 0.89 11.44
CA LYS A 137 27.32 1.97 10.71
C LYS A 137 26.63 2.26 9.38
N ARG A 138 26.22 1.22 8.63
CA ARG A 138 25.43 1.38 7.40
C ARG A 138 24.02 1.90 7.68
N ALA A 139 23.37 1.41 8.73
CA ALA A 139 22.01 1.77 9.12
C ALA A 139 21.83 3.24 9.47
N LEU A 140 22.89 3.87 9.99
CA LEU A 140 22.89 5.26 10.43
C LEU A 140 23.50 6.22 9.40
N GLN A 141 23.95 5.70 8.26
CA GLN A 141 24.53 6.50 7.18
C GLN A 141 23.49 6.86 6.12
N TYR A 142 23.77 7.89 5.33
CA TYR A 142 23.04 8.20 4.11
C TYR A 142 22.97 6.99 3.16
N SER A 143 21.83 6.85 2.48
CA SER A 143 21.58 5.79 1.50
C SER A 143 20.94 6.32 0.22
N ALA A 144 20.71 5.42 -0.74
CA ALA A 144 20.01 5.70 -1.98
C ALA A 144 18.54 6.04 -1.70
N SER A 145 18.02 7.03 -2.43
CA SER A 145 16.65 7.54 -2.27
C SER A 145 15.58 6.51 -2.59
N ALA A 146 15.87 5.58 -3.50
CA ALA A 146 14.96 4.49 -3.85
C ALA A 146 14.80 3.45 -2.71
N GLY A 147 15.78 3.33 -1.83
CA GLY A 147 15.84 2.29 -0.79
C GLY A 147 17.10 1.42 -0.89
N ILE A 148 17.32 0.59 0.13
CA ILE A 148 18.47 -0.33 0.18
C ILE A 148 18.28 -1.52 -0.78
N PRO A 149 19.34 -2.01 -1.45
CA PRO A 149 19.23 -3.02 -2.50
C PRO A 149 18.53 -4.31 -2.07
N GLU A 150 18.83 -4.81 -0.88
CA GLU A 150 18.28 -6.06 -0.35
C GLU A 150 16.77 -5.97 -0.08
N LEU A 151 16.28 -4.82 0.36
CA LEU A 151 14.85 -4.59 0.58
C LEU A 151 14.13 -4.41 -0.75
N LEU A 152 14.71 -3.63 -1.68
CA LEU A 152 14.16 -3.46 -3.02
C LEU A 152 14.06 -4.78 -3.77
N SER A 153 15.08 -5.63 -3.69
CA SER A 153 15.06 -6.97 -4.30
C SER A 153 13.94 -7.84 -3.72
N TRP A 154 13.82 -7.88 -2.39
CA TRP A 154 12.76 -8.63 -1.72
C TRP A 154 11.38 -8.13 -2.14
N LEU A 155 11.14 -6.81 -2.09
CA LEU A 155 9.84 -6.20 -2.46
C LEU A 155 9.49 -6.44 -3.93
N LYS A 156 10.45 -6.32 -4.86
CA LYS A 156 10.22 -6.58 -6.29
C LYS A 156 9.82 -8.04 -6.54
N ASN A 157 10.51 -8.98 -5.90
CA ASN A 157 10.19 -10.40 -6.03
C ASN A 157 8.82 -10.68 -5.41
N PHE A 158 8.53 -10.11 -4.26
CA PHE A 158 7.23 -10.23 -3.61
C PHE A 158 6.09 -9.70 -4.49
N GLN A 159 6.22 -8.50 -5.08
CA GLN A 159 5.20 -7.96 -6.00
C GLN A 159 5.02 -8.83 -7.26
N ARG A 160 6.11 -9.41 -7.79
CA ARG A 160 6.03 -10.35 -8.93
C ARG A 160 5.29 -11.62 -8.55
N ASN A 161 5.61 -12.22 -7.41
CA ASN A 161 5.03 -13.47 -6.97
C ASN A 161 3.55 -13.31 -6.60
N LEU A 162 3.22 -12.21 -5.89
CA LEU A 162 1.87 -11.97 -5.39
C LEU A 162 0.90 -11.47 -6.46
N HIS A 163 1.33 -10.51 -7.30
CA HIS A 163 0.44 -9.86 -8.26
C HIS A 163 0.65 -10.29 -9.71
N ASN A 164 1.80 -10.90 -10.03
CA ASN A 164 2.17 -11.32 -11.38
C ASN A 164 1.87 -10.27 -12.48
N PRO A 165 2.35 -9.01 -12.32
CA PRO A 165 1.97 -7.95 -13.24
C PRO A 165 2.58 -8.16 -14.63
N PRO A 166 1.82 -7.92 -15.72
CA PRO A 166 2.34 -8.05 -17.09
C PRO A 166 3.58 -7.19 -17.36
N THR A 167 3.70 -6.06 -16.68
CA THR A 167 4.79 -5.07 -16.79
C THR A 167 6.10 -5.53 -16.14
N ALA A 168 6.14 -6.64 -15.39
CA ALA A 168 7.34 -7.12 -14.71
C ALA A 168 8.54 -7.34 -15.64
N ASN A 169 8.27 -7.73 -16.89
CA ASN A 169 9.26 -8.09 -17.90
C ASN A 169 9.35 -7.09 -19.07
N TYR A 170 8.72 -5.92 -18.95
CA TYR A 170 8.82 -4.88 -19.99
C TYR A 170 10.21 -4.23 -19.97
N SER A 171 10.56 -3.52 -21.06
CA SER A 171 11.74 -2.65 -21.03
C SER A 171 11.46 -1.40 -20.18
N PRO A 172 12.49 -0.75 -19.63
CA PRO A 172 12.34 0.49 -18.85
C PRO A 172 11.44 1.54 -19.49
N GLU A 173 11.64 1.81 -20.79
CA GLU A 173 10.92 2.84 -21.54
C GLU A 173 9.45 2.48 -21.75
N ARG A 174 9.13 1.18 -21.79
CA ARG A 174 7.76 0.66 -21.91
C ARG A 174 7.04 0.53 -20.58
N GLY A 175 7.61 1.06 -19.50
CA GLY A 175 6.97 1.01 -18.18
C GLY A 175 7.22 -0.28 -17.41
N GLN A 176 8.44 -0.83 -17.46
CA GLN A 176 8.85 -1.94 -16.59
C GLN A 176 8.42 -1.68 -15.14
N MET A 177 7.85 -2.70 -14.49
CA MET A 177 7.50 -2.62 -13.07
C MET A 177 8.76 -2.30 -12.24
N GLU A 178 8.68 -1.21 -11.48
CA GLU A 178 9.73 -0.72 -10.60
C GLU A 178 9.16 -0.44 -9.21
N VAL A 179 10.01 -0.50 -8.19
CA VAL A 179 9.66 -0.31 -6.77
C VAL A 179 10.55 0.76 -6.15
N CYS A 180 9.94 1.63 -5.34
CA CYS A 180 10.64 2.63 -4.53
C CYS A 180 10.14 2.57 -3.09
N VAL A 181 11.03 2.51 -2.11
CA VAL A 181 10.70 2.61 -0.68
C VAL A 181 10.30 4.04 -0.35
N THR A 182 9.28 4.21 0.49
CA THR A 182 8.76 5.52 0.92
C THR A 182 8.61 5.58 2.43
N THR A 183 8.39 6.78 2.97
CA THR A 183 8.19 6.97 4.43
C THR A 183 6.72 6.67 4.83
N GLY A 184 6.21 5.53 4.34
CA GLY A 184 4.80 5.14 4.32
C GLY A 184 4.03 5.68 3.11
N SER A 185 2.82 5.13 2.86
CA SER A 185 1.99 5.49 1.69
C SER A 185 1.71 6.98 1.57
N GLN A 186 1.42 7.67 2.68
CA GLN A 186 1.11 9.11 2.67
C GLN A 186 2.22 9.95 2.02
N GLU A 187 3.50 9.67 2.34
CA GLU A 187 4.61 10.43 1.78
C GLU A 187 4.80 10.10 0.30
N GLY A 188 4.70 8.81 -0.07
CA GLY A 188 4.71 8.38 -1.46
C GLY A 188 3.61 9.02 -2.30
N LEU A 189 2.38 9.05 -1.80
CA LEU A 189 1.23 9.70 -2.44
C LEU A 189 1.46 11.19 -2.64
N CYS A 190 1.96 11.91 -1.62
CA CYS A 190 2.31 13.31 -1.78
C CYS A 190 3.30 13.51 -2.94
N LYS A 191 4.30 12.63 -3.10
CA LYS A 191 5.27 12.72 -4.19
C LYS A 191 4.69 12.38 -5.55
N VAL A 192 3.77 11.43 -5.60
CA VAL A 192 3.00 11.14 -6.80
C VAL A 192 2.11 12.32 -7.19
N PHE A 193 1.43 12.96 -6.24
CA PHE A 193 0.59 14.13 -6.50
C PHE A 193 1.40 15.34 -6.95
N GLU A 194 2.49 15.69 -6.27
CA GLU A 194 3.45 16.75 -6.68
C GLU A 194 4.04 16.49 -8.08
N MET A 195 4.22 15.21 -8.45
CA MET A 195 4.71 14.80 -9.76
C MET A 195 3.67 14.99 -10.87
N LEU A 196 2.39 14.83 -10.57
CA LEU A 196 1.31 14.66 -11.57
C LEU A 196 0.35 15.85 -11.67
N ILE A 197 0.25 16.70 -10.66
CA ILE A 197 -0.78 17.75 -10.57
C ILE A 197 -0.17 19.13 -10.76
N ASN A 198 -0.65 19.84 -11.78
CA ASN A 198 -0.59 21.30 -11.83
C ASN A 198 -1.91 21.89 -11.31
N PRO A 199 -1.91 23.15 -10.81
CA PRO A 199 -3.15 23.85 -10.51
C PRO A 199 -4.10 23.87 -11.72
N GLY A 200 -5.38 23.54 -11.49
CA GLY A 200 -6.41 23.43 -12.51
C GLY A 200 -6.52 22.07 -13.21
N ASP A 201 -5.57 21.14 -13.00
CA ASP A 201 -5.69 19.79 -13.55
C ASP A 201 -6.92 19.06 -12.94
N ASN A 202 -7.62 18.28 -13.77
CA ASN A 202 -8.74 17.45 -13.33
C ASN A 202 -8.24 16.10 -12.79
N ILE A 203 -8.80 15.65 -11.67
CA ILE A 203 -8.55 14.32 -11.11
C ILE A 203 -9.86 13.65 -10.69
N LEU A 204 -9.87 12.32 -10.66
CA LEU A 204 -11.02 11.51 -10.27
C LEU A 204 -10.74 10.83 -8.92
N LEU A 205 -11.75 10.77 -8.04
CA LEU A 205 -11.76 9.91 -6.86
C LEU A 205 -13.19 9.61 -6.42
N ASP A 206 -13.42 8.54 -5.66
CA ASP A 206 -14.68 8.31 -4.96
C ASP A 206 -14.68 8.96 -3.58
N ALA A 207 -15.66 9.81 -3.30
CA ALA A 207 -15.94 10.36 -1.98
C ALA A 207 -17.21 9.73 -1.38
N PRO A 208 -17.27 9.50 -0.05
CA PRO A 208 -16.28 9.88 0.96
C PRO A 208 -14.97 9.07 0.84
N THR A 209 -13.84 9.72 1.14
CA THR A 209 -12.48 9.15 0.98
C THR A 209 -11.57 9.51 2.14
N TYR A 210 -10.34 9.01 2.13
CA TYR A 210 -9.38 9.28 3.21
C TYR A 210 -9.05 10.77 3.32
N ALA A 211 -9.36 11.35 4.48
CA ALA A 211 -9.14 12.77 4.77
C ALA A 211 -7.68 13.21 4.58
N GLY A 212 -6.70 12.34 4.83
CA GLY A 212 -5.28 12.63 4.59
C GLY A 212 -4.94 12.80 3.11
N THR A 213 -5.63 12.10 2.22
CA THR A 213 -5.50 12.29 0.77
C THR A 213 -6.11 13.63 0.35
N LEU A 214 -7.30 13.97 0.85
CA LEU A 214 -7.90 15.29 0.57
C LEU A 214 -7.03 16.44 1.09
N ALA A 215 -6.43 16.29 2.27
CA ALA A 215 -5.50 17.27 2.83
C ALA A 215 -4.23 17.45 1.97
N ALA A 216 -3.77 16.40 1.29
CA ALA A 216 -2.63 16.46 0.37
C ALA A 216 -3.01 17.07 -0.99
N LEU A 217 -4.22 16.81 -1.49
CA LEU A 217 -4.67 17.25 -2.81
C LEU A 217 -5.12 18.72 -2.84
N ARG A 218 -5.89 19.17 -1.85
CA ARG A 218 -6.47 20.54 -1.83
C ARG A 218 -5.42 21.66 -2.06
N PRO A 219 -4.24 21.64 -1.42
CA PRO A 219 -3.24 22.69 -1.62
C PRO A 219 -2.62 22.71 -3.03
N LEU A 220 -2.75 21.64 -3.81
CA LEU A 220 -2.22 21.55 -5.17
C LEU A 220 -3.13 22.22 -6.20
N GLY A 221 -4.34 22.62 -5.82
CA GLY A 221 -5.25 23.38 -6.67
C GLY A 221 -5.85 22.60 -7.84
N CYS A 222 -5.91 21.26 -7.75
CA CYS A 222 -6.60 20.43 -8.74
C CYS A 222 -8.13 20.51 -8.59
N ASN A 223 -8.84 20.24 -9.68
CA ASN A 223 -10.29 20.02 -9.64
C ASN A 223 -10.57 18.56 -9.30
N ILE A 224 -11.15 18.33 -8.11
CA ILE A 224 -11.49 16.99 -7.63
C ILE A 224 -12.89 16.63 -8.15
N ILE A 225 -12.95 15.68 -9.08
CA ILE A 225 -14.22 15.18 -9.65
C ILE A 225 -14.61 13.91 -8.88
N ASN A 226 -15.73 14.00 -8.16
CA ASN A 226 -16.28 12.88 -7.42
C ASN A 226 -16.85 11.82 -8.36
N VAL A 227 -16.49 10.56 -8.14
CA VAL A 227 -17.05 9.40 -8.83
C VAL A 227 -17.95 8.63 -7.85
N PRO A 228 -19.26 8.48 -8.15
CA PRO A 228 -20.17 7.76 -7.27
C PRO A 228 -19.71 6.33 -6.96
N SER A 229 -19.92 5.92 -5.71
CA SER A 229 -19.58 4.60 -5.19
C SER A 229 -20.76 3.98 -4.43
N ASP A 230 -20.75 2.66 -4.28
CA ASP A 230 -21.68 1.91 -3.44
C ASP A 230 -20.93 0.92 -2.53
N GLN A 231 -21.62 -0.08 -1.97
CA GLN A 231 -21.05 -1.13 -1.13
C GLN A 231 -19.94 -1.96 -1.82
N HIS A 232 -19.81 -1.85 -3.15
CA HIS A 232 -18.81 -2.51 -3.99
C HIS A 232 -17.80 -1.52 -4.59
N GLY A 233 -17.63 -0.33 -4.00
CA GLY A 233 -16.70 0.71 -4.47
C GLY A 233 -17.27 1.54 -5.61
N ILE A 234 -16.38 2.18 -6.39
CA ILE A 234 -16.73 2.98 -7.59
C ILE A 234 -17.72 2.23 -8.50
N ILE A 235 -18.73 2.95 -8.99
CA ILE A 235 -19.71 2.44 -9.95
C ILE A 235 -19.17 2.71 -11.38
N PRO A 236 -18.80 1.69 -12.17
CA PRO A 236 -18.16 1.90 -13.48
C PRO A 236 -19.04 2.67 -14.48
N ASN A 237 -20.35 2.47 -14.45
CA ASN A 237 -21.28 3.21 -15.31
C ASN A 237 -21.29 4.72 -14.99
N ALA A 238 -21.28 5.09 -13.71
CA ALA A 238 -21.20 6.49 -13.31
C ALA A 238 -19.85 7.11 -13.71
N LEU A 239 -18.75 6.37 -13.57
CA LEU A 239 -17.45 6.79 -14.08
C LEU A 239 -17.48 7.02 -15.60
N LYS A 240 -18.10 6.10 -16.36
CA LYS A 240 -18.26 6.23 -17.81
C LYS A 240 -19.10 7.44 -18.20
N GLU A 241 -20.17 7.73 -17.47
CA GLU A 241 -21.02 8.92 -17.68
C GLU A 241 -20.22 10.20 -17.44
N ILE A 242 -19.47 10.30 -16.34
CA ILE A 242 -18.58 11.45 -16.07
C ILE A 242 -17.57 11.62 -17.21
N LEU A 243 -16.91 10.53 -17.63
CA LEU A 243 -15.93 10.55 -18.70
C LEU A 243 -16.51 10.90 -20.08
N SER A 244 -17.83 10.77 -20.28
CA SER A 244 -18.47 11.12 -21.55
C SER A 244 -18.46 12.63 -21.86
N ALA A 245 -18.10 13.46 -20.88
CA ALA A 245 -17.90 14.90 -21.07
C ALA A 245 -16.72 15.25 -21.99
N TRP A 246 -15.82 14.31 -22.28
CA TRP A 246 -14.66 14.51 -23.17
C TRP A 246 -14.84 13.76 -24.49
N SER A 247 -14.55 14.46 -25.59
CA SER A 247 -14.70 13.90 -26.94
C SER A 247 -13.51 13.00 -27.33
N PRO A 248 -13.65 12.16 -28.37
CA PRO A 248 -12.53 11.41 -28.93
C PRO A 248 -11.36 12.30 -29.38
N GLU A 249 -11.63 13.53 -29.82
CA GLU A 249 -10.63 14.52 -30.21
C GLU A 249 -9.84 15.01 -28.99
N ASP A 250 -10.50 15.30 -27.85
CA ASP A 250 -9.83 15.67 -26.60
C ASP A 250 -8.83 14.58 -26.18
N ILE A 251 -9.26 13.32 -26.26
CA ILE A 251 -8.46 12.13 -25.92
C ILE A 251 -7.24 12.04 -26.84
N LYS A 252 -7.44 12.18 -28.16
CA LYS A 252 -6.34 12.12 -29.15
C LYS A 252 -5.35 13.28 -29.00
N SER A 253 -5.85 14.49 -28.71
CA SER A 253 -5.02 15.68 -28.53
C SER A 253 -4.42 15.77 -27.14
N HIS A 254 -4.75 14.83 -26.24
CA HIS A 254 -4.32 14.81 -24.85
C HIS A 254 -4.63 16.14 -24.14
N SER A 255 -5.85 16.67 -24.35
CA SER A 255 -6.30 17.95 -23.80
C SER A 255 -5.96 18.08 -22.32
N HIS A 256 -5.53 19.29 -21.92
CA HIS A 256 -5.23 19.61 -20.51
C HIS A 256 -6.46 19.45 -19.60
N SER A 257 -7.68 19.46 -20.16
CA SER A 257 -8.89 19.22 -19.38
C SER A 257 -9.14 17.75 -19.06
N LEU A 258 -8.43 16.79 -19.66
CA LEU A 258 -8.66 15.38 -19.36
C LEU A 258 -8.21 15.04 -17.93
N PRO A 259 -8.94 14.15 -17.23
CA PRO A 259 -8.49 13.71 -15.92
C PRO A 259 -7.10 13.07 -15.98
N LYS A 260 -6.20 13.48 -15.08
CA LYS A 260 -4.83 12.95 -15.03
C LYS A 260 -4.79 11.53 -14.50
N PHE A 261 -5.56 11.28 -13.45
CA PHE A 261 -5.62 9.97 -12.81
C PHE A 261 -6.94 9.77 -12.04
N LEU A 262 -7.21 8.50 -11.75
CA LEU A 262 -8.16 8.05 -10.72
C LEU A 262 -7.39 7.64 -9.46
N TYR A 263 -7.66 8.28 -8.33
CA TYR A 263 -7.24 7.80 -7.01
C TYR A 263 -8.36 6.93 -6.42
N THR A 264 -8.01 5.75 -5.90
CA THR A 264 -8.98 4.88 -5.22
C THR A 264 -8.30 4.03 -4.14
N ILE A 265 -9.06 3.71 -3.10
CA ILE A 265 -8.69 2.76 -2.05
C ILE A 265 -9.49 1.47 -2.32
N PRO A 266 -8.94 0.52 -3.10
CA PRO A 266 -9.75 -0.54 -3.70
C PRO A 266 -10.23 -1.60 -2.72
N ASN A 267 -9.57 -1.76 -1.57
CA ASN A 267 -9.91 -2.78 -0.57
C ASN A 267 -10.05 -2.11 0.80
N GLY A 268 -11.15 -2.40 1.50
CA GLY A 268 -11.42 -1.87 2.83
C GLY A 268 -11.35 -0.34 2.89
N CYS A 269 -12.00 0.33 1.93
CA CYS A 269 -11.88 1.77 1.71
C CYS A 269 -12.07 2.58 3.00
N ASN A 270 -11.26 3.63 3.18
CA ASN A 270 -11.41 4.56 4.28
C ASN A 270 -12.22 5.77 3.81
N PRO A 271 -13.45 5.99 4.30
CA PRO A 271 -14.03 5.44 5.52
C PRO A 271 -15.03 4.28 5.34
N THR A 272 -15.45 3.99 4.11
CA THR A 272 -16.68 3.22 3.83
C THR A 272 -16.60 1.73 4.18
N GLY A 273 -15.40 1.17 4.26
CA GLY A 273 -15.15 -0.27 4.38
C GLY A 273 -15.47 -1.06 3.11
N ASN A 274 -15.91 -0.40 2.03
CA ASN A 274 -16.25 -1.07 0.78
C ASN A 274 -14.99 -1.60 0.08
N SER A 275 -15.19 -2.53 -0.86
CA SER A 275 -14.11 -3.08 -1.68
C SER A 275 -14.59 -3.27 -3.11
N LEU A 276 -13.75 -2.88 -4.07
CA LEU A 276 -14.00 -3.07 -5.49
C LEU A 276 -13.99 -4.56 -5.84
N THR A 277 -15.01 -5.02 -6.57
CA THR A 277 -15.00 -6.37 -7.15
C THR A 277 -14.00 -6.48 -8.30
N ALA A 278 -13.59 -7.70 -8.63
CA ALA A 278 -12.68 -7.96 -9.75
C ALA A 278 -13.26 -7.45 -11.08
N GLU A 279 -14.58 -7.60 -11.28
CA GLU A 279 -15.32 -7.15 -12.46
C GLU A 279 -15.26 -5.64 -12.59
N ARG A 280 -15.52 -4.90 -11.50
CA ARG A 280 -15.45 -3.44 -11.49
C ARG A 280 -14.03 -2.94 -11.75
N LYS A 281 -13.00 -3.57 -11.16
CA LYS A 281 -11.59 -3.22 -11.45
C LYS A 281 -11.28 -3.38 -12.95
N LYS A 282 -11.77 -4.45 -13.60
CA LYS A 282 -11.59 -4.66 -15.04
C LYS A 282 -12.27 -3.58 -15.88
N GLU A 283 -13.52 -3.23 -15.56
CA GLU A 283 -14.26 -2.18 -16.26
C GLU A 283 -13.61 -0.79 -16.09
N ILE A 284 -13.22 -0.45 -14.86
CA ILE A 284 -12.50 0.80 -14.55
C ILE A 284 -11.16 0.83 -15.30
N TYR A 285 -10.41 -0.27 -15.32
CA TYR A 285 -9.16 -0.34 -16.06
C TYR A 285 -9.41 -0.11 -17.55
N GLN A 286 -10.43 -0.73 -18.16
CA GLN A 286 -10.79 -0.48 -19.57
C GLN A 286 -11.13 0.99 -19.84
N LEU A 287 -11.85 1.65 -18.92
CA LEU A 287 -12.13 3.09 -19.02
C LEU A 287 -10.85 3.92 -18.92
N ALA A 288 -9.92 3.54 -18.03
CA ALA A 288 -8.60 4.17 -17.92
C ALA A 288 -7.83 4.09 -19.24
N ARG A 289 -7.87 2.94 -19.93
CA ARG A 289 -7.28 2.80 -21.27
C ARG A 289 -7.96 3.67 -22.31
N LYS A 290 -9.29 3.71 -22.30
CA LYS A 290 -10.09 4.41 -23.31
C LYS A 290 -9.92 5.93 -23.22
N TYR A 291 -9.91 6.49 -22.02
CA TYR A 291 -9.83 7.94 -21.76
C TYR A 291 -8.41 8.40 -21.39
N ASP A 292 -7.46 7.46 -21.42
CA ASP A 292 -6.05 7.63 -21.12
C ASP A 292 -5.76 8.42 -19.84
N PHE A 293 -6.14 7.84 -18.70
CA PHE A 293 -5.76 8.32 -17.37
C PHE A 293 -4.97 7.24 -16.60
N LEU A 294 -4.18 7.66 -15.61
CA LEU A 294 -3.46 6.76 -14.70
C LEU A 294 -4.37 6.27 -13.57
N ILE A 295 -4.02 5.15 -12.92
CA ILE A 295 -4.70 4.69 -11.71
C ILE A 295 -3.71 4.74 -10.54
N ILE A 296 -4.06 5.49 -9.50
CA ILE A 296 -3.35 5.49 -8.22
C ILE A 296 -4.11 4.58 -7.27
N GLU A 297 -3.56 3.39 -7.07
CA GLU A 297 -4.11 2.33 -6.22
C GLU A 297 -3.52 2.47 -4.80
N ASP A 298 -4.26 3.09 -3.87
CA ASP A 298 -3.83 3.27 -2.48
C ASP A 298 -4.34 2.14 -1.59
N ASP A 299 -3.47 1.17 -1.29
CA ASP A 299 -3.92 -0.12 -0.79
C ASP A 299 -3.23 -0.57 0.51
N PRO A 300 -3.22 0.27 1.56
CA PRO A 300 -2.64 -0.09 2.86
C PRO A 300 -3.42 -1.22 3.56
N TYR A 301 -4.60 -1.58 3.04
CA TYR A 301 -5.50 -2.60 3.59
C TYR A 301 -5.59 -3.86 2.71
N TYR A 302 -4.79 -3.98 1.64
CA TYR A 302 -4.84 -5.13 0.73
C TYR A 302 -4.83 -6.48 1.47
N PHE A 303 -3.90 -6.61 2.42
CA PHE A 303 -3.73 -7.82 3.20
C PHE A 303 -4.82 -8.02 4.26
N LEU A 304 -5.68 -7.03 4.53
CA LEU A 304 -6.78 -7.13 5.48
C LEU A 304 -8.09 -7.56 4.81
N GLN A 305 -8.02 -8.30 3.71
CA GLN A 305 -9.17 -9.00 3.11
C GLN A 305 -9.46 -10.28 3.91
N PHE A 306 -10.69 -10.44 4.39
CA PHE A 306 -11.06 -11.52 5.32
C PHE A 306 -11.26 -12.89 4.67
N GLU A 307 -11.37 -12.92 3.34
CA GLU A 307 -11.59 -14.14 2.56
C GLU A 307 -10.48 -14.31 1.51
N LYS A 308 -10.13 -15.57 1.24
CA LYS A 308 -9.19 -15.97 0.19
C LYS A 308 -9.93 -16.70 -0.94
N PRO A 309 -9.42 -16.68 -2.20
CA PRO A 309 -8.26 -15.91 -2.65
C PRO A 309 -8.54 -14.40 -2.62
N TRP A 310 -7.50 -13.61 -2.38
CA TRP A 310 -7.61 -12.15 -2.39
C TRP A 310 -8.00 -11.63 -3.78
N ALA A 311 -8.73 -10.51 -3.83
CA ALA A 311 -9.16 -9.89 -5.06
C ALA A 311 -7.93 -9.42 -5.88
N PRO A 312 -7.97 -9.55 -7.23
CA PRO A 312 -6.90 -9.06 -8.08
C PRO A 312 -6.71 -7.54 -7.92
N THR A 313 -5.48 -7.09 -8.04
CA THR A 313 -5.11 -5.66 -7.98
C THR A 313 -5.19 -5.01 -9.35
N PHE A 314 -5.25 -3.67 -9.41
CA PHE A 314 -5.08 -2.98 -10.69
C PHE A 314 -3.70 -3.29 -11.27
N LEU A 315 -2.66 -3.39 -10.43
CA LEU A 315 -1.32 -3.80 -10.82
C LEU A 315 -1.29 -5.16 -11.55
N SER A 316 -2.03 -6.16 -11.08
CA SER A 316 -2.09 -7.51 -11.69
C SER A 316 -2.68 -7.53 -13.11
N MET A 317 -3.43 -6.49 -13.49
CA MET A 317 -4.04 -6.35 -14.81
C MET A 317 -3.47 -5.18 -15.62
N ASP A 318 -2.38 -4.57 -15.15
CA ASP A 318 -1.75 -3.42 -15.79
C ASP A 318 -0.97 -3.82 -17.04
N LEU A 319 -1.68 -3.90 -18.17
CA LEU A 319 -1.13 -4.20 -19.50
C LEU A 319 -0.38 -3.03 -20.13
N ASP A 320 -0.66 -1.79 -19.69
CA ASP A 320 -0.13 -0.59 -20.34
C ASP A 320 1.00 0.05 -19.52
N GLY A 321 1.13 -0.28 -18.23
CA GLY A 321 2.02 0.42 -17.32
C GLY A 321 1.42 1.76 -16.88
N ARG A 322 0.12 1.78 -16.53
CA ARG A 322 -0.63 2.99 -16.12
C ARG A 322 -1.01 3.00 -14.63
N VAL A 323 -0.61 1.98 -13.87
CA VAL A 323 -0.95 1.85 -12.45
C VAL A 323 0.24 2.25 -11.59
N ILE A 324 0.01 3.15 -10.63
CA ILE A 324 0.91 3.39 -9.50
C ILE A 324 0.21 2.86 -8.25
N ARG A 325 0.71 1.75 -7.72
CA ARG A 325 0.26 1.16 -6.47
C ARG A 325 1.08 1.70 -5.31
N THR A 326 0.43 2.01 -4.19
CA THR A 326 1.10 2.26 -2.91
C THR A 326 0.73 1.21 -1.88
N ASP A 327 1.76 0.67 -1.24
CA ASP A 327 1.69 -0.30 -0.16
C ASP A 327 2.32 0.27 1.11
N SER A 328 1.90 -0.23 2.27
CA SER A 328 2.40 0.22 3.57
C SER A 328 2.47 -0.90 4.58
N PHE A 329 3.55 -0.92 5.34
CA PHE A 329 3.69 -1.83 6.48
C PHE A 329 2.90 -1.36 7.72
N SER A 330 2.21 -0.21 7.63
CA SER A 330 1.57 0.42 8.80
C SER A 330 0.43 -0.38 9.41
N LYS A 331 -0.26 -1.21 8.61
CA LYS A 331 -1.46 -1.96 9.04
C LYS A 331 -1.19 -3.44 9.30
N ILE A 332 0.01 -3.90 8.92
CA ILE A 332 0.41 -5.29 8.98
C ILE A 332 1.63 -5.53 9.86
N LEU A 333 2.50 -4.52 10.06
CA LEU A 333 3.65 -4.59 10.98
C LEU A 333 3.53 -3.52 12.07
N SER A 334 3.71 -2.25 11.71
CA SER A 334 3.59 -1.13 12.65
C SER A 334 3.58 0.22 11.93
N SER A 335 2.63 1.09 12.29
CA SER A 335 2.51 2.44 11.76
C SER A 335 3.64 3.37 12.21
N GLY A 336 4.28 3.09 13.35
CA GLY A 336 5.38 3.88 13.90
C GLY A 336 6.71 3.70 13.16
N LEU A 337 6.85 2.63 12.38
CA LEU A 337 8.06 2.37 11.59
C LEU A 337 8.21 3.33 10.41
N ARG A 338 7.12 3.96 9.96
CA ARG A 338 7.12 4.92 8.85
C ARG A 338 7.76 4.37 7.57
N ILE A 339 7.34 3.18 7.16
CA ILE A 339 7.87 2.52 5.96
C ILE A 339 6.74 1.94 5.09
N GLY A 340 6.85 2.20 3.81
CA GLY A 340 5.97 1.69 2.75
C GLY A 340 6.75 1.66 1.44
N PHE A 341 6.05 1.45 0.34
CA PHE A 341 6.66 1.46 -0.98
C PHE A 341 5.64 1.78 -2.07
N LEU A 342 6.15 2.23 -3.20
CA LEU A 342 5.41 2.40 -4.45
C LEU A 342 5.80 1.28 -5.41
N THR A 343 4.85 0.83 -6.22
CA THR A 343 5.08 -0.06 -7.36
C THR A 343 4.40 0.53 -8.58
N GLY A 344 5.11 0.65 -9.69
CA GLY A 344 4.54 1.24 -10.90
C GLY A 344 5.53 1.27 -12.05
N PRO A 345 5.19 1.93 -13.16
CA PRO A 345 6.05 2.01 -14.33
C PRO A 345 7.32 2.80 -14.03
N LYS A 346 8.47 2.24 -14.38
CA LYS A 346 9.79 2.84 -14.15
C LYS A 346 9.89 4.33 -14.51
N PRO A 347 9.37 4.82 -15.65
CA PRO A 347 9.43 6.24 -15.99
C PRO A 347 8.74 7.15 -14.98
N LEU A 348 7.72 6.67 -14.24
CA LEU A 348 7.07 7.46 -13.18
C LEU A 348 7.76 7.25 -11.83
N ILE A 349 8.20 6.04 -11.50
CA ILE A 349 8.92 5.76 -10.25
C ILE A 349 10.25 6.52 -10.19
N ASP A 350 10.99 6.60 -11.29
CA ASP A 350 12.25 7.37 -11.36
C ASP A 350 11.99 8.87 -11.10
N ARG A 351 10.85 9.41 -11.54
CA ARG A 351 10.45 10.79 -11.26
C ARG A 351 10.09 11.00 -9.79
N VAL A 352 9.40 10.06 -9.16
CA VAL A 352 9.12 10.09 -7.71
C VAL A 352 10.41 10.11 -6.89
N ILE A 353 11.40 9.30 -7.27
CA ILE A 353 12.71 9.27 -6.60
C ILE A 353 13.37 10.65 -6.60
N LEU A 354 13.25 11.42 -7.70
CA LEU A 354 13.76 12.80 -7.77
C LEU A 354 13.03 13.77 -6.83
N HIS A 355 11.74 13.56 -6.56
CA HIS A 355 11.03 14.35 -5.55
C HIS A 355 11.49 13.97 -4.13
N ILE A 356 11.72 12.69 -3.86
CA ILE A 356 12.26 12.20 -2.57
C ILE A 356 13.65 12.79 -2.30
N GLN A 357 14.53 12.85 -3.32
CA GLN A 357 15.91 13.34 -3.19
C GLN A 357 16.03 14.74 -2.59
N VAL A 358 15.01 15.58 -2.74
CA VAL A 358 15.00 16.97 -2.27
C VAL A 358 14.03 17.23 -1.11
N SER A 359 13.36 16.18 -0.61
CA SER A 359 12.49 16.26 0.56
C SER A 359 13.02 15.43 1.72
N THR A 360 12.61 14.16 1.77
CA THR A 360 12.91 13.19 2.83
C THR A 360 14.28 12.56 2.63
N MET A 361 14.91 12.76 1.46
CA MET A 361 16.16 12.17 0.99
C MET A 361 16.08 10.65 0.80
N HIS A 362 15.71 9.91 1.83
CA HIS A 362 15.38 8.49 1.81
C HIS A 362 14.66 8.14 3.12
N THR A 363 13.85 7.07 3.11
CA THR A 363 13.33 6.49 4.36
C THR A 363 14.48 6.10 5.28
N SER A 364 14.30 6.22 6.60
CA SER A 364 15.30 5.83 7.61
C SER A 364 15.95 4.48 7.28
N THR A 365 17.27 4.49 7.03
CA THR A 365 18.00 3.28 6.65
C THR A 365 18.03 2.26 7.80
N PHE A 366 17.98 2.73 9.05
CA PHE A 366 17.78 1.88 10.23
C PHE A 366 16.47 1.10 10.16
N THR A 367 15.36 1.77 9.88
CA THR A 367 14.06 1.10 9.68
C THR A 367 14.13 0.12 8.51
N GLN A 368 14.71 0.53 7.38
CA GLN A 368 14.82 -0.33 6.21
C GLN A 368 15.63 -1.60 6.49
N ILE A 369 16.76 -1.50 7.21
CA ILE A 369 17.57 -2.66 7.61
C ILE A 369 16.79 -3.56 8.56
N MET A 370 16.12 -2.99 9.57
CA MET A 370 15.35 -3.78 10.53
C MET A 370 14.24 -4.58 9.83
N ILE A 371 13.48 -3.93 8.94
CA ILE A 371 12.45 -4.59 8.14
C ILE A 371 13.06 -5.60 7.16
N SER A 372 14.16 -5.25 6.49
CA SER A 372 14.82 -6.17 5.57
C SER A 372 15.30 -7.43 6.28
N GLN A 373 15.93 -7.31 7.45
CA GLN A 373 16.37 -8.47 8.23
C GLN A 373 15.19 -9.35 8.63
N LEU A 374 14.09 -8.74 9.10
CA LEU A 374 12.86 -9.45 9.46
C LEU A 374 12.26 -10.21 8.27
N LEU A 375 12.11 -9.54 7.12
CA LEU A 375 11.51 -10.11 5.91
C LEU A 375 12.38 -11.21 5.28
N GLN A 376 13.71 -11.07 5.35
CA GLN A 376 14.63 -12.11 4.89
C GLN A 376 14.59 -13.33 5.83
N GLN A 377 14.54 -13.10 7.14
CA GLN A 377 14.42 -14.18 8.13
C GLN A 377 13.11 -14.95 7.99
N TRP A 378 11.98 -14.27 7.80
CA TRP A 378 10.69 -14.91 7.61
C TRP A 378 10.55 -15.55 6.23
N GLY A 379 11.21 -14.97 5.21
CA GLY A 379 10.89 -15.25 3.81
C GLY A 379 9.45 -14.86 3.48
N GLU A 380 9.04 -15.12 2.23
CA GLU A 380 7.68 -14.83 1.78
C GLU A 380 6.63 -15.66 2.56
N LYS A 381 6.94 -16.94 2.81
CA LYS A 381 6.05 -17.83 3.56
C LYS A 381 5.80 -17.32 4.98
N GLY A 382 6.83 -17.03 5.76
CA GLY A 382 6.68 -16.55 7.13
C GLY A 382 6.02 -15.18 7.21
N PHE A 383 6.24 -14.33 6.20
CA PHE A 383 5.52 -13.06 6.07
C PHE A 383 4.01 -13.29 5.85
N LEU A 384 3.63 -14.17 4.93
CA LEU A 384 2.21 -14.50 4.69
C LEU A 384 1.56 -15.19 5.91
N GLU A 385 2.28 -16.03 6.65
CA GLU A 385 1.79 -16.59 7.92
C GLU A 385 1.57 -15.51 8.99
N HIS A 386 2.41 -14.47 9.02
CA HIS A 386 2.18 -13.30 9.86
C HIS A 386 0.95 -12.51 9.43
N ILE A 387 0.76 -12.30 8.12
CA ILE A 387 -0.44 -11.69 7.59
C ILE A 387 -1.69 -12.47 7.99
N ASP A 388 -1.68 -13.80 7.90
CA ASP A 388 -2.83 -14.62 8.25
C ASP A 388 -3.25 -14.44 9.73
N ARG A 389 -2.29 -14.32 10.65
CA ARG A 389 -2.59 -14.00 12.06
C ARG A 389 -3.21 -12.61 12.24
N VAL A 390 -2.70 -11.62 11.50
CA VAL A 390 -3.25 -10.26 11.51
C VAL A 390 -4.68 -10.23 10.96
N VAL A 391 -4.93 -10.93 9.85
CA VAL A 391 -6.26 -11.05 9.24
C VAL A 391 -7.24 -11.71 10.19
N GLU A 392 -6.86 -12.80 10.84
CA GLU A 392 -7.71 -13.50 11.80
C GLU A 392 -8.12 -12.60 12.97
N PHE A 393 -7.19 -11.80 13.50
CA PHE A 393 -7.49 -10.80 14.51
C PHE A 393 -8.54 -9.78 14.00
N TYR A 394 -8.32 -9.18 12.83
CA TYR A 394 -9.25 -8.19 12.30
C TYR A 394 -10.60 -8.78 11.89
N LYS A 395 -10.64 -10.05 11.46
CA LYS A 395 -11.88 -10.78 11.18
C LYS A 395 -12.70 -10.97 12.46
N THR A 396 -12.07 -11.44 13.53
CA THR A 396 -12.71 -11.57 14.86
C THR A 396 -13.23 -10.23 15.37
N GLN A 397 -12.45 -9.16 15.22
CA GLN A 397 -12.84 -7.81 15.61
C GLN A 397 -14.02 -7.27 14.78
N ARG A 398 -14.01 -7.50 13.47
CA ARG A 398 -15.10 -7.15 12.56
C ARG A 398 -16.38 -7.85 12.97
N ASP A 399 -16.32 -9.16 13.24
CA ASP A 399 -17.47 -9.96 13.64
C ASP A 399 -18.07 -9.45 14.96
N ALA A 400 -17.22 -9.16 15.96
CA ALA A 400 -17.63 -8.57 17.23
C ALA A 400 -18.32 -7.21 17.06
N MET A 401 -17.78 -6.33 16.21
CA MET A 401 -18.39 -5.03 15.92
C MET A 401 -19.76 -5.18 15.23
N LEU A 402 -19.90 -6.14 14.31
CA LEU A 402 -21.19 -6.40 13.64
C LEU A 402 -22.24 -6.97 14.61
N VAL A 403 -21.85 -7.86 15.52
CA VAL A 403 -22.73 -8.36 16.58
C VAL A 403 -23.21 -7.22 17.47
N ALA A 404 -22.31 -6.34 17.90
CA ALA A 404 -22.66 -5.15 18.70
C ALA A 404 -23.59 -4.20 17.93
N ALA A 405 -23.30 -3.93 16.66
CA ALA A 405 -24.12 -3.08 15.81
C ALA A 405 -25.52 -3.67 15.58
N ASP A 406 -25.66 -4.97 15.29
CA ASP A 406 -26.99 -5.61 15.11
C ASP A 406 -27.79 -5.63 16.41
N LYS A 407 -27.13 -5.87 17.55
CA LYS A 407 -27.78 -5.88 18.86
C LYS A 407 -28.36 -4.52 19.25
N TRP A 408 -27.60 -3.44 19.01
CA TRP A 408 -27.94 -2.11 19.56
C TRP A 408 -28.45 -1.11 18.52
N LEU A 409 -28.01 -1.18 17.26
CA LEU A 409 -28.27 -0.13 16.27
C LEU A 409 -29.27 -0.56 15.19
N LYS A 410 -29.73 -1.82 15.20
CA LYS A 410 -30.71 -2.32 14.25
C LYS A 410 -32.00 -1.51 14.31
N GLY A 411 -32.47 -1.08 13.15
CA GLY A 411 -33.63 -0.20 13.03
C GLY A 411 -33.30 1.29 13.15
N LEU A 412 -32.21 1.67 13.85
CA LEU A 412 -31.77 3.07 14.01
C LEU A 412 -30.70 3.48 13.00
N ALA A 413 -29.94 2.53 12.50
CA ALA A 413 -28.85 2.77 11.55
C ALA A 413 -28.82 1.74 10.42
N GLU A 414 -28.04 2.04 9.38
CA GLU A 414 -27.77 1.17 8.23
C GLU A 414 -26.26 1.07 8.04
N TRP A 415 -25.77 -0.13 7.75
CA TRP A 415 -24.37 -0.38 7.44
C TRP A 415 -24.26 -1.59 6.53
N TYR A 416 -23.10 -1.71 5.86
CA TYR A 416 -22.74 -2.90 5.11
C TYR A 416 -21.60 -3.62 5.81
N PRO A 417 -21.66 -4.97 5.94
CA PRO A 417 -20.54 -5.74 6.46
C PRO A 417 -19.28 -5.53 5.60
N PRO A 418 -18.17 -5.01 6.15
CA PRO A 418 -16.95 -4.85 5.38
C PRO A 418 -16.33 -6.22 5.08
N ALA A 419 -15.88 -6.38 3.83
CA ALA A 419 -15.15 -7.57 3.38
C ALA A 419 -13.62 -7.46 3.63
N ALA A 420 -13.14 -6.25 3.92
CA ALA A 420 -11.75 -5.97 4.21
C ALA A 420 -11.58 -4.73 5.10
N GLY A 421 -10.37 -4.54 5.62
CA GLY A 421 -9.96 -3.33 6.33
C GLY A 421 -10.31 -3.35 7.81
N MET A 422 -10.56 -2.16 8.36
CA MET A 422 -10.65 -1.94 9.82
C MET A 422 -11.72 -0.93 10.23
N PHE A 423 -12.69 -0.67 9.34
CA PHE A 423 -13.73 0.34 9.50
C PHE A 423 -15.12 -0.19 9.20
N LEU A 424 -16.08 0.24 10.00
CA LEU A 424 -17.51 0.10 9.74
C LEU A 424 -18.08 1.50 9.48
N TRP A 425 -18.76 1.64 8.35
CA TRP A 425 -19.40 2.89 7.93
C TRP A 425 -20.89 2.82 8.19
N ILE A 426 -21.37 3.68 9.09
CA ILE A 426 -22.69 3.56 9.68
C ILE A 426 -23.49 4.81 9.32
N LYS A 427 -24.59 4.63 8.58
CA LYS A 427 -25.58 5.67 8.31
C LYS A 427 -26.56 5.73 9.47
N ILE A 428 -26.71 6.89 10.08
CA ILE A 428 -27.68 7.12 11.14
C ILE A 428 -29.01 7.59 10.53
N LYS A 429 -30.10 6.87 10.80
CA LYS A 429 -31.42 7.25 10.28
C LYS A 429 -31.96 8.48 10.99
N GLY A 430 -32.64 9.36 10.25
CA GLY A 430 -33.25 10.58 10.80
C GLY A 430 -32.25 11.69 11.18
N VAL A 431 -30.94 11.48 11.01
CA VAL A 431 -29.91 12.49 11.26
C VAL A 431 -29.30 12.94 9.94
N SER A 432 -29.40 14.23 9.63
CA SER A 432 -28.82 14.80 8.39
C SER A 432 -27.31 15.07 8.53
N ASP A 433 -26.85 15.45 9.72
CA ASP A 433 -25.44 15.72 10.02
C ASP A 433 -25.04 15.15 11.39
N THR A 434 -24.00 14.34 11.42
CA THR A 434 -23.50 13.67 12.62
C THR A 434 -22.41 14.46 13.35
N GLU A 435 -21.97 15.62 12.84
CA GLU A 435 -20.91 16.42 13.47
C GLU A 435 -21.24 16.77 14.92
N GLN A 436 -22.33 17.51 15.15
CA GLN A 436 -22.72 17.96 16.49
C GLN A 436 -23.03 16.76 17.40
N LEU A 437 -23.69 15.75 16.82
CA LEU A 437 -24.03 14.50 17.49
C LEU A 437 -22.80 13.85 18.14
N ILE A 438 -21.71 13.75 17.38
CA ILE A 438 -20.50 13.05 17.82
C ILE A 438 -19.62 13.97 18.66
N MET A 439 -19.35 15.19 18.19
CA MET A 439 -18.38 16.08 18.80
C MET A 439 -18.83 16.69 20.11
N GLU A 440 -20.14 16.81 20.33
CA GLU A 440 -20.70 17.33 21.59
C GLU A 440 -21.30 16.20 22.42
N LYS A 441 -22.27 15.48 21.86
CA LYS A 441 -23.13 14.60 22.66
C LYS A 441 -22.50 13.23 22.93
N ALA A 442 -21.95 12.56 21.90
CA ALA A 442 -21.28 11.27 22.08
C ALA A 442 -20.02 11.39 22.95
N LEU A 443 -19.27 12.49 22.80
CA LEU A 443 -18.07 12.75 23.58
C LEU A 443 -18.35 12.90 25.08
N GLN A 444 -19.48 13.53 25.46
CA GLN A 444 -19.93 13.58 26.87
C GLN A 444 -20.25 12.19 27.45
N LYS A 445 -20.50 11.19 26.59
CA LYS A 445 -20.68 9.79 26.95
C LYS A 445 -19.39 8.98 26.76
N GLU A 446 -18.25 9.65 26.61
CA GLU A 446 -16.92 9.08 26.40
C GLU A 446 -16.85 8.16 25.16
N VAL A 447 -17.66 8.46 24.15
CA VAL A 447 -17.64 7.78 22.85
C VAL A 447 -17.07 8.73 21.81
N LEU A 448 -16.02 8.27 21.12
CA LEU A 448 -15.43 9.00 20.00
C LEU A 448 -15.56 8.18 18.71
N LEU A 449 -16.26 8.74 17.74
CA LEU A 449 -16.31 8.28 16.36
C LEU A 449 -15.84 9.42 15.45
N VAL A 450 -15.72 9.16 14.14
CA VAL A 450 -15.45 10.25 13.19
C VAL A 450 -16.73 10.62 12.44
N PRO A 451 -17.21 11.88 12.53
CA PRO A 451 -18.32 12.37 11.73
C PRO A 451 -18.06 12.20 10.24
N GLY A 452 -19.09 11.85 9.48
CA GLY A 452 -18.89 11.44 8.10
C GLY A 452 -18.42 12.57 7.18
N ARG A 453 -18.78 13.82 7.51
CA ARG A 453 -18.36 15.01 6.76
C ARG A 453 -16.84 15.19 6.70
N ALA A 454 -16.10 14.63 7.66
CA ALA A 454 -14.63 14.67 7.67
C ALA A 454 -14.00 13.97 6.44
N PHE A 455 -14.76 13.10 5.76
CA PHE A 455 -14.32 12.34 4.60
C PHE A 455 -14.88 12.86 3.27
N ASN A 456 -15.72 13.90 3.30
CA ASN A 456 -16.24 14.54 2.10
C ASN A 456 -15.18 15.47 1.46
N ILE A 457 -15.26 15.63 0.14
CA ILE A 457 -14.40 16.58 -0.60
C ILE A 457 -14.52 17.98 0.02
N ASN A 458 -15.75 18.41 0.28
CA ASN A 458 -16.06 19.58 1.09
C ASN A 458 -16.53 19.16 2.49
N SER A 459 -15.71 19.42 3.52
CA SER A 459 -16.02 19.03 4.89
C SER A 459 -17.11 19.88 5.56
N SER A 460 -17.61 20.93 4.89
CA SER A 460 -18.78 21.68 5.37
C SER A 460 -20.10 21.02 4.97
N GLU A 461 -20.09 20.07 4.04
CA GLU A 461 -21.31 19.39 3.59
C GLU A 461 -21.80 18.41 4.66
N PRO A 462 -23.10 18.43 5.00
CA PRO A 462 -23.66 17.58 6.05
C PRO A 462 -23.55 16.10 5.66
N SER A 463 -23.41 15.23 6.67
CA SER A 463 -23.37 13.79 6.45
C SER A 463 -24.05 13.03 7.56
N SER A 464 -25.02 12.19 7.19
CA SER A 464 -25.70 11.24 8.08
C SER A 464 -24.83 10.08 8.57
N TYR A 465 -23.58 9.96 8.11
CA TYR A 465 -22.71 8.83 8.40
C TYR A 465 -21.73 9.09 9.53
N VAL A 466 -21.23 8.02 10.14
CA VAL A 466 -20.08 8.00 11.05
C VAL A 466 -19.16 6.83 10.70
N ARG A 467 -17.84 7.02 10.91
CA ARG A 467 -16.86 5.92 10.82
C ARG A 467 -16.54 5.39 12.22
N ALA A 468 -16.78 4.11 12.43
CA ALA A 468 -16.30 3.36 13.59
C ALA A 468 -15.10 2.49 13.18
N SER A 469 -14.04 2.46 13.98
CA SER A 469 -12.93 1.52 13.77
C SER A 469 -12.97 0.40 14.79
N PHE A 470 -12.83 -0.85 14.33
CA PHE A 470 -12.77 -2.04 15.17
C PHE A 470 -11.33 -2.51 15.44
N SER A 471 -10.36 -1.59 15.43
CA SER A 471 -8.94 -1.95 15.51
C SER A 471 -8.36 -2.04 16.91
N LEU A 472 -8.61 -1.03 17.75
CA LEU A 472 -7.98 -0.89 19.06
C LEU A 472 -8.88 -1.37 20.20
N SER A 473 -10.19 -1.16 20.06
CA SER A 473 -11.17 -1.46 21.11
C SER A 473 -11.41 -2.97 21.23
N SER A 474 -11.53 -3.48 22.45
CA SER A 474 -11.91 -4.87 22.69
C SER A 474 -13.37 -5.14 22.29
N PRO A 475 -13.77 -6.40 22.08
CA PRO A 475 -15.18 -6.75 21.85
C PRO A 475 -16.15 -6.19 22.88
N ALA A 476 -15.77 -6.22 24.17
CA ALA A 476 -16.58 -5.64 25.25
C ALA A 476 -16.71 -4.11 25.14
N GLN A 477 -15.64 -3.42 24.74
CA GLN A 477 -15.69 -1.98 24.51
C GLN A 477 -16.54 -1.63 23.28
N MET A 478 -16.49 -2.43 22.21
CA MET A 478 -17.33 -2.23 21.03
C MET A 478 -18.83 -2.44 21.33
N ASP A 479 -19.18 -3.42 22.16
CA ASP A 479 -20.56 -3.60 22.67
C ASP A 479 -20.99 -2.40 23.50
N LEU A 480 -20.18 -1.97 24.48
CA LEU A 480 -20.48 -0.81 25.34
C LEU A 480 -20.62 0.50 24.56
N VAL A 481 -19.77 0.73 23.55
CA VAL A 481 -19.87 1.92 22.69
C VAL A 481 -21.19 1.89 21.90
N SER A 482 -21.56 0.74 21.34
CA SER A 482 -22.81 0.59 20.58
C SER A 482 -24.04 0.79 21.47
N GLU A 483 -24.01 0.28 22.71
CA GLU A 483 -25.02 0.53 23.74
C GLU A 483 -25.14 2.02 24.09
N ARG A 484 -24.02 2.70 24.35
CA ARG A 484 -24.01 4.13 24.67
C ARG A 484 -24.59 4.98 23.54
N ILE A 485 -24.29 4.62 22.29
CA ILE A 485 -24.86 5.25 21.09
C ILE A 485 -26.39 4.99 21.03
N PHE A 486 -26.84 3.76 21.29
CA PHE A 486 -28.27 3.41 21.31
C PHE A 486 -29.06 4.19 22.36
N ILE A 487 -28.61 4.19 23.62
CA ILE A 487 -29.25 4.93 24.73
C ILE A 487 -29.35 6.40 24.36
N PHE A 488 -28.28 6.95 23.78
CA PHE A 488 -28.25 8.32 23.32
C PHE A 488 -29.28 8.61 22.22
N PHE A 489 -29.44 7.71 21.24
CA PHE A 489 -30.45 7.87 20.18
C PHE A 489 -31.86 7.86 20.73
N LEU A 490 -32.19 6.92 21.63
CA LEU A 490 -33.52 6.88 22.25
C LEU A 490 -33.86 8.20 22.96
N LEU A 491 -32.91 8.76 23.72
CA LEU A 491 -33.11 10.02 24.43
C LEU A 491 -33.26 11.21 23.47
N SER A 492 -32.51 11.24 22.37
CA SER A 492 -32.59 12.32 21.38
C SER A 492 -33.87 12.29 20.55
N PHE A 493 -34.37 11.09 20.21
CA PHE A 493 -35.68 10.95 19.57
C PHE A 493 -36.83 11.35 20.50
N GLN A 494 -36.70 11.09 21.82
CA GLN A 494 -37.66 11.58 22.81
C GLN A 494 -37.64 13.11 22.92
N GLU A 495 -36.47 13.75 22.93
CA GLU A 495 -36.37 15.22 22.94
C GLU A 495 -37.00 15.84 21.68
N GLN A 496 -36.75 15.27 20.50
CA GLN A 496 -37.39 15.72 19.25
C GLN A 496 -38.92 15.55 19.28
N PHE A 497 -39.43 14.41 19.79
CA PHE A 497 -40.87 14.18 19.97
C PHE A 497 -41.49 15.16 20.97
N LEU A 498 -40.81 15.47 22.08
CA LEU A 498 -41.25 16.46 23.08
C LEU A 498 -41.27 17.88 22.51
N THR A 499 -40.29 18.27 21.68
CA THR A 499 -40.34 19.58 20.98
C THR A 499 -41.43 19.66 19.92
N LEU A 500 -41.80 18.56 19.27
CA LEU A 500 -42.88 18.52 18.27
C LEU A 500 -44.27 18.42 18.90
N THR A 501 -44.39 17.94 20.15
CA THR A 501 -45.67 17.85 20.87
C THR A 501 -45.95 19.07 21.78
N MET A 502 -44.96 19.94 22.02
CA MET A 502 -45.14 21.21 22.75
C MET A 502 -45.52 22.41 21.87
N PHE A 503 -45.96 22.20 20.62
CA PHE A 503 -46.73 23.19 19.87
C PHE A 503 -48.04 22.57 19.39
N PRO A 504 -49.06 22.57 20.27
CA PRO A 504 -50.31 23.18 19.87
C PRO A 504 -50.73 24.23 20.92
N TYR A 505 -51.22 25.37 20.43
CA TYR A 505 -51.69 26.53 21.18
C TYR A 505 -50.61 27.46 21.74
N PHE A 506 -50.18 28.41 20.90
CA PHE A 506 -50.45 29.84 21.14
C PHE A 506 -50.62 30.57 19.82
#